data_AF-E1NTT3-F1
#
_entry.id   AF-E1NTT3-F1
#
_cell.length_a   1.000
_cell.length_b   1.000
_cell.length_c   1.000
_cell.angle_alpha   90.00
_cell.angle_beta   90.00
_cell.angle_gamma   90.00
#
_symmetry.space_group_name_H-M   'P 1'
#
loop_
_entity.id
_entity.type
_entity.pdbx_description
1 polymer ?
#
loop_
_entity_poly.entity_id
_entity_poly.type
_entity_poly.pdbx_seq_one_letter_code
_entity_poly.pdbx_strand_id
1 'polypeptide(L)'
;MKEINSVNNSIIKQIRKLKQKKYRKDQMSYLIEGFHLVKEALDMEQKYEYVIGTQETINKLKLTNKIFDKSIILVNQAICDQLSDTENSQDIFYGVTD
;
A
#
# COMPACT_ATOMS: atom_id res chain seq x y z
N MET A 1 7.85 11.29 -1.63
CA MET A 1 7.27 10.38 -0.62
C MET A 1 6.44 11.20 0.34
N LYS A 2 5.41 10.60 0.92
CA LYS A 2 4.59 11.20 1.98
C LYS A 2 4.68 10.34 3.23
N GLU A 3 4.96 10.93 4.37
CA GLU A 3 5.00 10.21 5.65
C GLU A 3 3.68 10.40 6.40
N ILE A 4 3.10 9.30 6.89
CA ILE A 4 1.85 9.30 7.65
C ILE A 4 2.01 8.38 8.85
N ASN A 5 1.97 8.96 10.05
CA ASN A 5 2.14 8.22 11.31
C ASN A 5 0.84 8.12 12.13
N SER A 6 -0.26 8.68 11.64
CA SER A 6 -1.56 8.67 12.33
C SER A 6 -2.54 7.73 11.64
N VAL A 7 -3.03 6.73 12.38
CA VAL A 7 -4.14 5.86 11.97
C VAL A 7 -5.43 6.63 11.67
N ASN A 8 -5.55 7.86 12.17
CA ASN A 8 -6.71 8.73 11.96
C ASN A 8 -6.62 9.61 10.70
N ASN A 9 -5.50 9.57 9.99
CA ASN A 9 -5.30 10.31 8.75
C ASN A 9 -6.39 9.96 7.71
N SER A 10 -6.86 10.96 6.96
CA SER A 10 -7.95 10.78 5.99
C SER A 10 -7.62 9.78 4.89
N ILE A 11 -6.38 9.76 4.39
CA ILE A 11 -5.92 8.83 3.35
C ILE A 11 -5.93 7.40 3.90
N ILE A 12 -5.39 7.18 5.11
CA ILE A 12 -5.40 5.87 5.75
C ILE A 12 -6.83 5.36 5.99
N LYS A 13 -7.73 6.25 6.43
CA LYS A 13 -9.16 5.92 6.57
C LYS A 13 -9.81 5.53 5.24
N GLN A 14 -9.42 6.16 4.13
CA GLN A 14 -9.91 5.80 2.79
C GLN A 14 -9.37 4.45 2.34
N ILE A 15 -8.05 4.22 2.46
CA ILE A 15 -7.44 2.94 2.09
C ILE A 15 -8.05 1.79 2.91
N ARG A 16 -8.26 1.98 4.22
CA ARG A 16 -8.88 0.97 5.09
C ARG A 16 -10.31 0.62 4.67
N LYS A 17 -11.04 1.53 4.00
CA LYS A 17 -12.37 1.21 3.45
C LYS A 17 -12.30 0.15 2.35
N LEU A 18 -11.19 0.04 1.61
CA LEU A 18 -11.00 -0.96 0.55
C LEU A 18 -11.03 -2.40 1.06
N LYS A 19 -10.95 -2.63 2.38
CA LYS A 19 -11.21 -3.94 2.99
C LYS A 19 -12.64 -4.44 2.72
N GLN A 20 -13.60 -3.53 2.55
CA GLN A 20 -14.99 -3.90 2.28
C GLN A 20 -15.28 -3.90 0.77
N LYS A 21 -15.95 -4.97 0.31
CA LYS A 21 -16.33 -5.17 -1.11
C LYS A 21 -17.11 -4.00 -1.71
N LYS A 22 -17.97 -3.36 -0.92
CA LYS A 22 -18.74 -2.18 -1.34
C LYS A 22 -17.82 -1.07 -1.84
N TYR A 23 -16.84 -0.67 -1.02
CA TYR A 23 -15.94 0.43 -1.36
C TYR A 23 -14.99 0.08 -2.51
N ARG A 24 -14.57 -1.18 -2.64
CA ARG A 24 -13.78 -1.61 -3.81
C ARG A 24 -14.54 -1.44 -5.12
N LYS A 25 -15.84 -1.78 -5.12
CA LYS A 25 -16.71 -1.59 -6.29
C LYS A 25 -16.97 -0.12 -6.58
N ASP A 26 -17.32 0.65 -5.55
CA ASP A 26 -17.67 2.06 -5.70
C ASP A 26 -16.48 2.90 -6.19
N GLN A 27 -15.25 2.54 -5.79
CA GLN A 27 -14.02 3.27 -6.13
C GLN A 27 -13.27 2.66 -7.31
N MET A 28 -13.64 1.44 -7.75
CA MET A 28 -12.85 0.64 -8.70
C MET A 28 -11.38 0.55 -8.27
N SER A 29 -11.19 0.28 -6.98
CA SER A 29 -9.87 0.24 -6.36
C SER A 29 -9.74 -0.93 -5.41
N TYR A 30 -8.51 -1.42 -5.25
CA TYR A 30 -8.21 -2.50 -4.31
C TYR A 30 -6.79 -2.41 -3.78
N LEU A 31 -6.54 -3.12 -2.68
CA LEU A 31 -5.25 -3.19 -2.04
C LEU A 31 -4.66 -4.60 -2.26
N ILE A 32 -3.47 -4.66 -2.83
CA ILE A 32 -2.64 -5.87 -2.88
C ILE A 32 -1.69 -5.81 -1.67
N GLU A 33 -1.55 -6.91 -0.94
CA GLU A 33 -0.65 -7.03 0.21
C GLU A 33 0.46 -8.05 -0.09
N GLY A 34 1.69 -7.76 0.36
CA GLY A 34 2.81 -8.71 0.34
C GLY A 34 3.89 -8.39 -0.69
N PHE A 35 5.16 -8.57 -0.30
CA PHE A 35 6.31 -8.05 -1.06
C PHE A 35 6.40 -8.60 -2.48
N HIS A 36 6.19 -9.91 -2.65
CA HIS A 36 6.27 -10.54 -3.97
C HIS A 36 5.18 -10.02 -4.92
N LEU A 37 3.94 -9.94 -4.44
CA LEU A 37 2.80 -9.46 -5.24
C LEU A 37 2.95 -7.98 -5.61
N VAL A 38 3.40 -7.15 -4.66
CA VAL A 38 3.68 -5.73 -4.93
C VAL A 38 4.82 -5.58 -5.96
N LYS A 39 5.87 -6.40 -5.84
CA LYS A 39 6.97 -6.42 -6.81
C LYS A 39 6.49 -6.82 -8.21
N GLU A 40 5.68 -7.87 -8.32
CA GLU A 40 5.13 -8.32 -9.61
C GLU A 40 4.26 -7.24 -10.25
N ALA A 41 3.37 -6.60 -9.48
CA ALA A 41 2.53 -5.52 -10.00
C ALA A 41 3.35 -4.33 -10.54
N LEU A 42 4.46 -4.01 -9.87
CA LEU A 42 5.42 -2.99 -10.33
C LEU A 42 6.20 -3.42 -11.57
N ASP A 43 6.66 -4.67 -11.64
CA ASP A 43 7.37 -5.23 -12.80
C ASP A 43 6.47 -5.30 -14.04
N MET A 44 5.15 -5.47 -13.85
CA MET A 44 4.14 -5.45 -14.92
C MET A 44 3.70 -4.03 -15.31
N GLU A 45 4.29 -2.99 -14.72
CA GLU A 45 3.91 -1.58 -14.94
C GLU A 45 2.40 -1.33 -14.76
N GLN A 46 1.77 -2.07 -13.84
CA GLN A 46 0.36 -1.91 -13.54
C GLN A 46 0.09 -0.47 -13.08
N LYS A 47 -1.08 0.09 -13.42
CA LYS A 47 -1.47 1.41 -12.92
C LYS A 47 -1.77 1.35 -11.42
N TYR A 48 -1.25 2.31 -10.68
CA TYR A 48 -1.43 2.38 -9.24
C TYR A 48 -1.44 3.81 -8.74
N GLU A 49 -2.09 4.00 -7.60
CA GLU A 49 -2.16 5.28 -6.91
C GLU A 49 -1.06 5.37 -5.84
N TYR A 50 -0.89 4.30 -5.05
CA TYR A 50 0.02 4.29 -3.91
C TYR A 50 0.80 2.99 -3.77
N VAL A 51 2.07 3.11 -3.36
CA VAL A 51 2.84 2.05 -2.69
C VAL A 51 2.96 2.45 -1.23
N ILE A 52 2.50 1.61 -0.31
CA ILE A 52 2.43 1.91 1.11
C ILE A 52 3.33 0.91 1.84
N GLY A 53 4.14 1.38 2.78
CA GLY A 53 4.91 0.47 3.63
C GLY A 53 5.77 1.18 4.66
N THR A 54 6.42 0.40 5.51
CA THR A 54 7.40 0.93 6.47
C THR A 54 8.66 1.40 5.76
N GLN A 55 9.46 2.21 6.44
CA GLN A 55 10.77 2.66 5.91
C GLN A 55 11.65 1.48 5.51
N GLU A 56 11.68 0.42 6.33
CA GLU A 56 12.45 -0.79 6.07
C GLU A 56 12.01 -1.47 4.77
N THR A 57 10.72 -1.77 4.63
CA THR A 57 10.22 -2.53 3.49
C THR A 57 10.28 -1.71 2.19
N ILE A 58 10.03 -0.39 2.25
CA ILE A 58 10.19 0.50 1.09
C ILE A 58 11.66 0.57 0.66
N ASN A 59 12.61 0.65 1.59
CA ASN A 59 14.04 0.61 1.24
C ASN A 59 14.40 -0.68 0.54
N LYS A 60 13.91 -1.83 1.04
CA LYS A 60 14.11 -3.14 0.40
C LYS A 60 13.52 -3.18 -1.02
N LEU A 61 12.31 -2.65 -1.23
CA LEU A 61 11.67 -2.61 -2.55
C LEU A 61 12.43 -1.71 -3.53
N LYS A 62 12.94 -0.56 -3.08
CA LYS A 62 13.72 0.37 -3.91
C LYS A 62 15.01 -0.25 -4.47
N LEU A 63 15.57 -1.26 -3.80
CA LEU A 63 16.73 -1.98 -4.29
C LEU A 63 16.40 -2.88 -5.50
N THR A 64 15.14 -3.27 -5.67
CA THR A 64 14.73 -4.26 -6.67
C THR A 64 13.88 -3.68 -7.80
N ASN A 65 13.26 -2.51 -7.61
CA ASN A 65 12.26 -1.95 -8.53
C ASN A 65 12.42 -0.45 -8.76
N LYS A 66 12.02 0.03 -9.94
CA LYS A 66 11.94 1.48 -10.25
C LYS A 66 10.59 2.03 -9.82
N ILE A 67 10.47 2.45 -8.56
CA ILE A 67 9.27 3.12 -8.05
C ILE A 67 9.44 4.63 -7.99
N PHE A 68 8.36 5.37 -8.28
CA PHE A 68 8.36 6.83 -8.19
C PHE A 68 8.09 7.31 -6.77
N ASP A 69 8.94 8.21 -6.27
CA ASP A 69 8.83 8.72 -4.90
C ASP A 69 7.48 9.40 -4.59
N LYS A 70 6.79 9.97 -5.58
CA LYS A 70 5.51 10.66 -5.37
C LYS A 70 4.37 9.72 -4.98
N SER A 71 4.45 8.44 -5.38
CA SER A 71 3.43 7.44 -5.10
C SER A 71 3.68 6.69 -3.78
N ILE A 72 4.80 6.96 -3.09
CA ILE A 72 5.15 6.27 -1.85
C ILE A 72 4.51 6.95 -0.64
N ILE A 73 3.79 6.16 0.16
CA ILE A 73 3.32 6.52 1.50
C ILE A 73 4.10 5.70 2.53
N LEU A 74 4.97 6.36 3.28
CA LEU A 74 5.66 5.78 4.42
C LEU A 74 4.73 5.79 5.64
N VAL A 75 4.61 4.64 6.29
CA VAL A 75 3.73 4.46 7.45
C VAL A 75 4.45 3.75 8.60
N ASN A 76 3.91 3.90 9.80
CA ASN A 76 4.34 3.14 10.97
C ASN A 76 3.61 1.79 11.09
N GLN A 77 4.10 0.95 12.00
CA GLN A 77 3.56 -0.41 12.21
C GLN A 77 2.06 -0.40 12.53
N ALA A 78 1.62 0.51 13.40
CA ALA A 78 0.22 0.60 13.80
C ALA A 78 -0.75 0.83 12.63
N ILE A 79 -0.29 1.45 11.53
CA ILE A 79 -1.08 1.59 10.30
C ILE A 79 -1.04 0.29 9.50
N CYS A 80 0.13 -0.35 9.34
CA CYS A 80 0.24 -1.64 8.67
C CYS A 80 -0.71 -2.67 9.29
N ASP A 81 -0.76 -2.75 10.62
CA ASP A 81 -1.62 -3.67 11.37
C ASP A 81 -3.12 -3.43 11.09
N GLN A 82 -3.52 -2.20 10.76
CA GLN A 82 -4.92 -1.89 10.38
C GLN A 82 -5.23 -2.20 8.93
N LEU A 83 -4.23 -2.10 8.05
CA LEU A 83 -4.38 -2.34 6.62
C LEU A 83 -4.33 -3.83 6.30
N SER A 84 -3.49 -4.59 6.99
CA SER A 84 -3.28 -6.01 6.76
C SER A 84 -4.54 -6.84 6.97
N ASP A 85 -4.71 -7.84 6.10
CA ASP A 85 -5.68 -8.93 6.25
C ASP A 85 -5.00 -10.26 6.62
N THR A 86 -3.71 -10.22 6.97
CA THR A 86 -2.92 -11.41 7.31
C THR A 86 -2.33 -11.32 8.72
N GLU A 87 -2.10 -12.47 9.35
CA GLU A 87 -1.45 -12.51 10.67
C GLU A 87 0.06 -12.18 10.59
N ASN A 88 0.68 -12.43 9.44
CA ASN A 88 2.11 -12.20 9.18
C ASN A 88 2.28 -11.19 8.04
N SER A 89 1.84 -9.96 8.28
CA SER A 89 2.02 -8.83 7.37
C SER A 89 3.50 -8.68 6.99
N GLN A 90 3.76 -8.43 5.70
CA GLN A 90 5.08 -8.01 5.22
C GLN A 90 5.22 -6.47 5.17
N ASP A 91 4.24 -5.77 5.72
CA ASP A 91 4.19 -4.32 5.87
C ASP A 91 4.39 -3.56 4.57
N ILE A 92 3.82 -4.11 3.49
CA ILE A 92 3.83 -3.52 2.16
C ILE A 92 2.53 -3.79 1.44
N PHE A 93 2.01 -2.72 0.84
CA PHE A 93 0.75 -2.71 0.15
C PHE A 93 0.84 -1.90 -1.14
N TYR A 94 0.02 -2.28 -2.12
CA TYR A 94 -0.06 -1.64 -3.42
C TYR A 94 -1.52 -1.31 -3.75
N GLY A 95 -1.82 -0.02 -3.81
CA GLY A 95 -3.16 0.51 -4.06
C GLY A 95 -3.39 0.68 -5.57
N VAL A 96 -4.20 -0.19 -6.13
CA VAL A 96 -4.58 -0.18 -7.55
C VAL A 96 -5.83 0.66 -7.73
N THR A 97 -5.85 1.47 -8.80
CA THR A 97 -7.04 2.13 -9.32
C THR A 97 -7.19 1.79 -10.80
N ASP A 98 -8.40 1.45 -11.22
CA ASP A 98 -8.77 1.39 -12.64
C ASP A 98 -8.87 2.79 -13.27
#